data_AF-A0A4Q8BJ26-F1
#
_entry.id   AF-A0A4Q8BJ26-F1
#
_cell.length_a   1.000
_cell.length_b   1.000
_cell.length_c   1.000
_cell.angle_alpha   90.00
_cell.angle_beta   90.00
_cell.angle_gamma   90.00
#
_symmetry.space_group_name_H-M   'P 1'
#
loop_
_entity.id
_entity.type
_entity.pdbx_description
1 polymer ?
#
loop_
_entity_poly.entity_id
_entity_poly.type
_entity_poly.pdbx_seq_one_letter_code
_entity_poly.pdbx_strand_id
1 'polypeptide(L)'
;MGAGGEIAGTPGVFWALLFLRGDRLPAGEQVKIALKVTGSGELTLSAVGPGGATVEPVSFDSHDGSTWTRPGDEWGSYWAFPTAGCWTLRAERTDGTRGAVTLRAG
;
A
#
# COMPACT_ATOMS: atom_id res chain seq x y z
N MET A 1 -13.38 14.71 -6.07
CA MET A 1 -12.60 13.52 -5.67
C MET A 1 -11.30 13.58 -6.44
N GLY A 2 -10.16 13.68 -5.74
CA GLY A 2 -8.84 13.80 -6.36
C GLY A 2 -8.47 12.55 -7.16
N ALA A 3 -7.61 12.71 -8.16
CA ALA A 3 -7.17 11.64 -9.03
C ALA A 3 -6.37 10.60 -8.22
N GLY A 4 -7.01 9.48 -7.91
CA GLY A 4 -6.33 8.28 -7.39
C GLY A 4 -5.84 7.42 -8.55
N GLY A 5 -4.60 6.93 -8.46
CA GLY A 5 -4.00 6.02 -9.43
C GLY A 5 -3.83 4.62 -8.86
N GLU A 6 -4.05 3.60 -9.69
CA GLU A 6 -3.60 2.24 -9.39
C GLU A 6 -2.11 2.12 -9.67
N ILE A 7 -1.40 1.41 -8.79
CA ILE A 7 0.00 1.03 -8.95
C ILE A 7 0.09 -0.48 -8.87
N ALA A 8 0.65 -1.08 -9.92
CA ALA A 8 1.00 -2.50 -9.91
C ALA A 8 2.33 -2.69 -9.17
N GLY A 9 2.34 -3.60 -8.21
CA GLY A 9 3.55 -4.06 -7.54
C GLY A 9 4.07 -5.35 -8.15
N THR A 10 4.54 -6.26 -7.29
CA THR A 10 4.93 -7.63 -7.67
C THR A 10 3.82 -8.28 -8.52
N PRO A 11 4.11 -8.66 -9.78
CA PRO A 11 3.10 -9.17 -10.70
C PRO A 11 2.37 -10.39 -10.13
N GLY A 12 1.04 -10.36 -10.16
CA GLY A 12 0.21 -11.46 -9.66
C GLY A 12 0.14 -11.56 -8.13
N VAL A 13 0.80 -10.67 -7.40
CA VAL A 13 0.85 -10.74 -5.93
C VAL A 13 0.30 -9.49 -5.26
N PHE A 14 0.72 -8.29 -5.69
CA PHE A 14 0.44 -7.08 -4.93
C PHE A 14 0.04 -5.91 -5.83
N TRP A 15 -1.09 -5.30 -5.51
CA TRP A 15 -1.59 -4.07 -6.14
C TRP A 15 -1.97 -3.05 -5.07
N ALA A 16 -1.84 -1.77 -5.42
CA ALA A 16 -2.24 -0.65 -4.58
C ALA A 16 -3.11 0.34 -5.36
N LEU A 17 -4.18 0.82 -4.73
CA LEU A 17 -5.04 1.88 -5.25
C LEU A 17 -5.01 3.06 -4.27
N LEU A 18 -4.51 4.20 -4.74
CA LEU A 18 -4.27 5.37 -3.90
C LEU A 18 -5.53 6.25 -3.85
N PHE A 19 -5.94 6.66 -2.65
CA PHE A 19 -7.04 7.59 -2.44
C PHE A 19 -6.49 8.97 -2.06
N LEU A 20 -6.09 9.74 -3.08
CA LEU A 20 -5.45 11.04 -2.91
C LEU A 20 -6.46 12.19 -2.93
N ARG A 21 -6.17 13.24 -2.15
CA ARG A 21 -6.90 14.51 -2.23
C ARG A 21 -6.39 15.41 -3.38
N GLY A 22 -5.12 15.27 -3.76
CA GLY A 22 -4.47 15.99 -4.86
C GLY A 22 -4.00 15.07 -5.98
N ASP A 23 -3.08 15.57 -6.81
CA ASP A 23 -2.44 14.84 -7.93
C ASP A 23 -1.22 14.01 -7.48
N ARG A 24 -0.76 14.21 -6.25
CA ARG A 24 0.40 13.52 -5.67
C ARG A 24 0.11 12.96 -4.29
N LEU A 25 0.92 11.97 -3.94
CA LEU A 25 0.94 11.41 -2.60
C LEU A 25 1.68 12.40 -1.68
N PRO A 26 1.01 13.03 -0.70
CA PRO A 26 1.69 13.95 0.21
C PRO A 26 2.69 13.23 1.13
N ALA A 27 3.79 13.91 1.44
CA ALA A 27 4.66 13.55 2.56
C ALA A 27 4.17 14.24 3.84
N GLY A 28 4.30 13.57 4.98
CA GLY A 28 3.92 14.09 6.31
C GLY A 28 2.42 14.03 6.62
N GLU A 29 1.58 13.65 5.66
CA GLU A 29 0.13 13.51 5.85
C GLU A 29 -0.30 12.04 5.76
N GLN A 30 -1.36 11.70 6.49
CA GLN A 30 -1.96 10.37 6.39
C GLN A 30 -2.77 10.25 5.10
N VAL A 31 -2.57 9.15 4.39
CA VAL A 31 -3.37 8.78 3.21
C VAL A 31 -3.93 7.38 3.32
N LYS A 32 -5.08 7.15 2.65
CA LYS A 32 -5.63 5.82 2.48
C LYS A 32 -5.06 5.19 1.19
N ILE A 33 -4.65 3.94 1.30
CA ILE A 33 -4.27 3.08 0.17
C ILE A 33 -5.05 1.78 0.33
N ALA A 34 -5.86 1.43 -0.66
CA ALA A 34 -6.45 0.10 -0.73
C ALA A 34 -5.43 -0.86 -1.36
N LEU A 35 -5.35 -2.07 -0.82
CA LEU A 35 -4.39 -3.08 -1.20
C LEU A 35 -5.14 -4.34 -1.65
N LYS A 36 -4.57 -5.02 -2.65
CA LYS A 36 -4.93 -6.39 -3.02
C LYS A 36 -3.69 -7.25 -2.90
N VAL A 37 -3.74 -8.29 -2.08
CA VAL A 37 -2.59 -9.16 -1.80
C VAL A 37 -3.02 -10.62 -1.91
N THR A 38 -2.39 -11.38 -2.81
CA THR A 38 -2.62 -12.84 -2.88
C THR A 38 -1.93 -13.58 -1.73
N GLY A 39 -2.09 -14.90 -1.67
CA GLY A 39 -1.66 -15.69 -0.53
C GLY A 39 -2.70 -15.67 0.60
N SER A 40 -2.34 -16.23 1.74
CA SER A 40 -3.26 -16.58 2.81
C SER A 40 -2.66 -16.39 4.21
N GLY A 41 -3.52 -16.25 5.21
CA GLY A 41 -3.14 -16.06 6.61
C GLY A 41 -3.25 -14.60 7.08
N GLU A 42 -2.46 -14.22 8.07
CA GLU A 42 -2.35 -12.84 8.54
C GLU A 42 -1.51 -12.01 7.57
N LEU A 43 -1.75 -10.69 7.53
CA LEU A 43 -1.00 -9.76 6.68
C LEU A 43 -0.08 -8.92 7.57
N THR A 44 1.19 -8.84 7.21
CA THR A 44 2.14 -7.87 7.76
C THR A 44 2.49 -6.86 6.67
N LEU A 45 2.47 -5.57 7.03
CA LEU A 45 2.76 -4.45 6.15
C LEU A 45 3.89 -3.59 6.71
N SER A 46 4.79 -3.16 5.84
CA SER A 46 5.80 -2.14 6.14
C SER A 46 6.15 -1.36 4.88
N ALA A 47 6.85 -0.23 5.02
CA ALA A 47 7.40 0.51 3.91
C ALA A 47 8.83 0.96 4.20
N VAL A 48 9.71 0.85 3.21
CA VAL A 48 11.10 1.34 3.28
C VAL A 48 11.25 2.55 2.38
N GLY A 49 11.78 3.64 2.93
CA GLY A 49 11.88 4.94 2.29
C GLY A 49 13.31 5.49 2.19
N PRO A 50 13.43 6.81 1.95
CA PRO A 50 14.72 7.49 1.85
C PRO A 50 15.63 7.24 3.05
N GLY A 51 16.91 7.00 2.79
CA GLY A 51 17.90 6.72 3.83
C GLY A 51 17.70 5.39 4.58
N GLY A 52 16.83 4.50 4.08
CA GLY A 52 16.51 3.22 4.74
C GLY A 52 15.50 3.35 5.88
N ALA A 53 14.84 4.50 6.03
CA ALA A 53 13.77 4.69 7.00
C ALA A 53 12.68 3.64 6.79
N THR A 54 12.23 3.00 7.87
CA THR A 54 11.14 2.03 7.83
C THR A 54 9.94 2.56 8.59
N VAL A 55 8.75 2.41 8.01
CA VAL A 55 7.47 2.77 8.65
C VAL A 55 6.49 1.62 8.54
N GLU A 56 5.60 1.53 9.51
CA GLU A 56 4.40 0.68 9.47
C GLU A 56 3.19 1.54 9.09
N PRO A 57 2.09 0.94 8.59
CA PRO A 57 0.85 1.69 8.45
C PRO A 57 0.38 2.18 9.82
N VAL A 58 -0.23 3.37 9.86
CA VAL A 58 -0.88 3.90 11.08
C VAL A 58 -2.00 2.96 11.53
N SER A 59 -2.72 2.38 10.58
CA SER A 59 -3.68 1.30 10.79
C SER A 59 -3.96 0.59 9.47
N PHE A 60 -4.45 -0.64 9.55
CA PHE A 60 -4.99 -1.36 8.40
C PHE A 60 -5.99 -2.43 8.85
N ASP A 61 -6.97 -2.71 8.00
CA ASP A 61 -8.05 -3.65 8.28
C ASP A 61 -8.41 -4.43 7.01
N SER A 62 -8.92 -5.67 7.18
CA SER A 62 -9.44 -6.45 6.06
C SER A 62 -10.76 -5.88 5.57
N HIS A 63 -11.03 -6.04 4.28
CA HIS A 63 -12.28 -5.66 3.64
C HIS A 63 -12.90 -6.87 2.93
N ASP A 64 -14.22 -7.01 3.05
CA ASP A 64 -14.99 -8.08 2.38
C ASP A 64 -15.05 -7.91 0.85
N GLY A 65 -14.60 -6.75 0.34
CA GLY A 65 -14.40 -6.49 -1.08
C GLY A 65 -14.86 -5.09 -1.52
N SER A 66 -14.66 -4.81 -2.80
CA SER A 66 -15.08 -3.59 -3.48
C SER A 66 -15.34 -3.84 -4.97
N THR A 67 -15.68 -2.79 -5.72
CA THR A 67 -15.75 -2.84 -7.18
C THR A 67 -14.37 -2.85 -7.85
N TRP A 68 -13.27 -2.73 -7.10
CA TRP A 68 -11.91 -2.80 -7.63
C TRP A 68 -11.45 -4.26 -7.80
N THR A 69 -11.51 -4.74 -9.05
CA THR A 69 -11.20 -6.14 -9.37
C THR A 69 -9.72 -6.38 -9.62
N ARG A 70 -9.05 -6.97 -8.64
CA ARG A 70 -7.71 -7.59 -8.74
C ARG A 70 -7.69 -8.89 -7.92
N PRO A 71 -6.79 -9.83 -8.23
CA PRO A 71 -6.59 -11.02 -7.40
C PRO A 71 -6.17 -10.68 -5.96
N GLY A 72 -6.57 -11.52 -5.01
CA GLY A 72 -6.15 -11.45 -3.61
C GLY A 72 -7.16 -10.79 -2.66
N ASP A 73 -6.86 -10.92 -1.36
CA ASP A 73 -7.64 -10.34 -0.28
C ASP A 73 -7.53 -8.82 -0.31
N GLU A 74 -8.63 -8.13 0.04
CA GLU A 74 -8.66 -6.68 0.06
C GLU A 74 -8.35 -6.14 1.47
N TRP A 75 -7.53 -5.10 1.52
CA TRP A 75 -7.16 -4.43 2.76
C TRP A 75 -7.24 -2.91 2.58
N GLY A 76 -7.78 -2.23 3.58
CA GLY A 76 -7.71 -0.79 3.70
C GLY A 76 -6.52 -0.46 4.59
N SER A 77 -5.60 0.37 4.11
CA SER A 77 -4.41 0.74 4.89
C SER A 77 -4.22 2.26 4.91
N TYR A 78 -3.75 2.77 6.04
CA TYR A 78 -3.52 4.19 6.27
C TYR A 78 -2.05 4.44 6.55
N TRP A 79 -1.41 5.28 5.74
CA TRP A 79 0.03 5.49 5.78
C TRP A 79 0.36 6.96 5.96
N ALA A 80 1.40 7.24 6.75
CA ALA A 80 2.04 8.54 6.79
C ALA A 80 3.51 8.36 6.38
N PHE A 81 3.93 9.04 5.31
CA PHE A 81 5.30 8.98 4.79
C PHE A 81 6.07 10.21 5.28
N PRO A 82 6.97 10.11 6.28
CA PRO A 82 7.52 11.29 6.96
C PRO A 82 8.38 12.19 6.08
N THR A 83 8.97 11.62 5.02
CA THR A 83 9.87 12.31 4.10
C THR A 83 9.43 12.10 2.66
N ALA A 84 9.58 13.15 1.85
CA ALA A 84 9.37 13.06 0.41
C ALA A 84 10.44 12.13 -0.21
N GLY A 85 10.03 11.34 -1.19
CA GLY A 85 10.88 10.38 -1.88
C GLY A 85 10.15 9.10 -2.26
N CYS A 86 10.92 8.13 -2.76
CA CYS A 86 10.39 6.82 -3.09
C CYS A 86 10.23 5.98 -1.83
N TRP A 87 9.07 5.35 -1.68
CA TRP A 87 8.78 4.38 -0.63
C TRP A 87 8.35 3.07 -1.25
N THR A 88 8.95 1.97 -0.80
CA THR A 88 8.59 0.61 -1.22
C THR A 88 7.80 -0.04 -0.11
N LEU A 89 6.49 -0.15 -0.32
CA LEU A 89 5.60 -0.91 0.54
C LEU A 89 5.86 -2.40 0.33
N ARG A 90 5.86 -3.17 1.41
CA ARG A 90 6.06 -4.61 1.44
C ARG A 90 4.86 -5.25 2.15
N ALA A 91 4.36 -6.32 1.55
CA ALA A 91 3.32 -7.15 2.09
C ALA A 91 3.87 -8.57 2.27
N GLU A 92 3.68 -9.14 3.45
CA GLU A 92 4.00 -10.54 3.74
C GLU A 92 2.76 -11.23 4.29
N ARG A 93 2.47 -12.44 3.79
CA ARG A 93 1.42 -13.32 4.28
C ARG A 93 2.03 -14.45 5.09
N THR A 94 1.29 -15.00 6.07
CA THR A 94 1.78 -16.11 6.91
C THR A 94 2.17 -17.35 6.11
N ASP A 95 1.55 -17.59 4.95
CA ASP A 95 1.93 -18.69 4.04
C ASP A 95 3.27 -18.47 3.29
N GLY A 96 3.94 -17.34 3.52
CA GLY A 96 5.23 -16.99 2.92
C GLY A 96 5.13 -16.19 1.62
N THR A 97 3.92 -15.90 1.13
CA THR A 97 3.71 -15.01 -0.01
C THR A 97 4.22 -13.61 0.30
N ARG A 98 5.00 -13.03 -0.60
CA ARG A 98 5.58 -11.68 -0.45
C ARG A 98 5.39 -10.86 -1.70
N GLY A 99 5.00 -9.60 -1.53
CA GLY A 99 4.90 -8.63 -2.61
C GLY A 99 5.44 -7.27 -2.19
N ALA A 100 5.84 -6.48 -3.17
CA ALA A 100 6.21 -5.08 -2.95
C ALA A 100 5.63 -4.16 -4.04
N VAL A 101 5.37 -2.91 -3.68
CA VAL A 101 5.00 -1.84 -4.61
C VAL A 101 5.75 -0.57 -4.24
N THR A 102 6.31 0.12 -5.24
CA THR A 102 7.01 1.39 -5.03
C THR A 102 6.14 2.55 -5.47
N LEU A 103 6.04 3.56 -4.61
CA LEU A 103 5.33 4.81 -4.84
C LEU A 103 6.23 5.99 -4.48
N ARG A 104 5.86 7.21 -4.89
CA ARG A 104 6.63 8.43 -4.62
C ARG A 104 5.79 9.42 -3.84
N ALA A 105 6.23 9.79 -2.64
CA ALA A 105 5.65 10.85 -1.84
C ALA A 105 6.33 12.20 -2.14
N GLY A 106 5.57 13.29 -2.29
CA GLY A 106 6.04 14.67 -2.52
C GLY A 106 5.31 15.39 -3.65
#